data_AF-A0A9P5RYC0-F1
#
_entry.id   AF-A0A9P5RYC0-F1
#
_cell.length_a   1.000
_cell.length_b   1.000
_cell.length_c   1.000
_cell.angle_alpha   90.00
_cell.angle_beta   90.00
_cell.angle_gamma   90.00
#
_symmetry.space_group_name_H-M   'P 1'
#
loop_
_entity.id
_entity.type
_entity.pdbx_description
1 polymer ?
#
loop_
_entity_poly.entity_id
_entity_poly.type
_entity_poly.pdbx_seq_one_letter_code
_entity_poly.pdbx_strand_id
1 'polypeptide(L)'
;MSNKRDTKPKPCGFCKERFPAEGFERVLPVLYRCNGVLGDMVLLCLKCRRNEFTINKEPYPPKVDAYLDSEHGGVIVPQITENEATLHYCLKGDQLEPLPYVIARSVRTARHICQIKMYEERTILKRARRLYGGDIGVFNAREVLAKQGEKVEVPPEGLFRERRNRIRQAFLEKKIYATSKLTSVRDYVKTGRGDLKKIVDTYAV
;
A
#
# COMPACT_ATOMS: atom_id res chain seq x y z
N MET A 1 -8.05 27.43 -28.02
CA MET A 1 -7.07 26.56 -28.72
C MET A 1 -6.81 25.35 -27.83
N SER A 2 -7.37 24.19 -28.18
CA SER A 2 -7.24 22.97 -27.38
C SER A 2 -5.90 22.32 -27.70
N ASN A 3 -4.97 22.31 -26.74
CA ASN A 3 -3.72 21.56 -26.85
C ASN A 3 -4.07 20.06 -26.96
N LYS A 4 -4.12 19.53 -28.18
CA LYS A 4 -4.13 18.09 -28.44
C LYS A 4 -2.84 17.53 -27.84
N ARG A 5 -2.93 16.98 -26.62
CA ARG A 5 -1.82 16.23 -26.01
C ARG A 5 -1.38 15.16 -27.02
N ASP A 6 -0.09 15.07 -27.27
CA ASP A 6 0.50 14.04 -28.12
C ASP A 6 0.06 12.66 -27.61
N THR A 7 -0.93 12.06 -28.27
CA THR A 7 -1.45 10.71 -27.98
C THR A 7 -0.61 9.62 -28.65
N LYS A 8 0.56 9.97 -29.19
CA LYS A 8 1.38 9.06 -29.97
C LYS A 8 1.92 7.93 -29.08
N PRO A 9 1.83 6.66 -29.53
CA PRO A 9 2.44 5.55 -28.84
C PRO A 9 3.94 5.77 -28.61
N LYS A 10 4.42 5.45 -27.41
CA LYS A 10 5.84 5.59 -27.04
C LYS A 10 6.53 4.21 -27.05
N PRO A 11 7.77 4.11 -27.57
CA PRO A 11 8.49 2.85 -27.57
C PRO A 11 9.04 2.52 -26.18
N CYS A 12 9.07 1.23 -25.84
CA CYS A 12 9.81 0.72 -24.69
C CYS A 12 11.32 0.80 -24.97
N GLY A 13 12.10 1.30 -24.02
CA GLY A 13 13.55 1.41 -24.11
C GLY A 13 14.26 0.06 -24.24
N PHE A 14 13.63 -1.03 -23.81
CA PHE A 14 14.19 -2.39 -23.88
C PHE A 14 13.67 -3.19 -25.07
N CYS A 15 12.38 -3.58 -25.08
CA CYS A 15 11.81 -4.41 -26.17
C CYS A 15 11.52 -3.65 -27.47
N LYS A 16 11.64 -2.31 -27.48
CA LYS A 16 11.40 -1.42 -28.64
C LYS A 16 9.96 -1.42 -29.21
N GLU A 17 9.08 -2.29 -28.73
CA GLU A 17 7.64 -2.27 -29.01
C GLU A 17 6.99 -0.94 -28.58
N ARG A 18 5.92 -0.55 -29.27
CA ARG A 18 5.19 0.70 -29.02
C ARG A 18 3.96 0.45 -28.16
N PHE A 19 3.77 1.29 -27.15
CA PHE A 19 2.67 1.18 -26.20
C PHE A 19 1.83 2.46 -26.16
N PRO A 20 0.56 2.39 -25.73
CA PRO A 20 -0.30 3.55 -25.56
C PRO A 20 0.33 4.65 -24.69
N ALA A 21 -0.07 5.90 -24.92
CA ALA A 21 0.37 7.03 -24.09
C ALA A 21 -0.28 7.04 -22.69
N GLU A 22 -1.43 6.38 -22.54
CA GLU A 22 -2.23 6.32 -21.31
C GLU A 22 -2.68 4.89 -20.99
N GLY A 23 -3.12 4.66 -19.75
CA GLY A 23 -3.62 3.37 -19.28
C GLY A 23 -2.55 2.51 -18.59
N PHE A 24 -2.92 1.28 -18.25
CA PHE A 24 -2.05 0.35 -17.52
C PHE A 24 -0.79 -0.04 -18.32
N GLU A 25 -0.95 -0.20 -19.64
CA GLU A 25 0.12 -0.67 -20.53
C GLU A 25 1.06 0.45 -21.00
N ARG A 26 0.84 1.71 -20.61
CA ARG A 26 1.73 2.81 -21.00
C ARG A 26 3.15 2.53 -20.51
N VAL A 27 4.14 2.98 -21.29
CA VAL A 27 5.53 2.96 -20.80
C VAL A 27 5.69 3.91 -19.62
N LEU A 28 6.41 3.45 -18.60
CA LEU A 28 6.65 4.20 -17.37
C LEU A 28 8.13 4.57 -17.25
N PRO A 29 8.46 5.76 -16.73
CA PRO A 29 9.84 6.14 -16.48
C PRO A 29 10.43 5.29 -15.35
N VAL A 30 11.65 4.82 -15.53
CA VAL A 30 12.37 4.01 -14.54
C VAL A 30 13.81 4.48 -14.50
N LEU A 31 14.37 4.63 -13.30
CA LEU A 31 15.81 4.82 -13.14
C LEU A 31 16.49 3.47 -13.36
N TYR A 32 17.11 3.28 -14.53
CA TYR A 32 17.74 2.03 -14.90
C TYR A 32 19.14 1.94 -14.29
N ARG A 33 19.31 1.16 -13.23
CA ARG A 33 20.58 1.03 -12.53
C ARG A 33 21.36 -0.17 -13.08
N CYS A 34 22.46 0.10 -13.76
CA CYS A 34 23.45 -0.91 -14.11
C CYS A 34 24.67 -0.75 -13.20
N ASN A 35 25.14 -1.84 -12.59
CA ASN A 35 26.39 -1.92 -11.82
C ASN A 35 26.58 -0.83 -10.74
N GLY A 36 25.51 -0.43 -10.05
CA GLY A 36 25.60 0.50 -8.92
C GLY A 36 25.79 1.98 -9.29
N VAL A 37 25.79 2.34 -10.58
CA VAL A 37 25.87 3.73 -11.04
C VAL A 37 24.47 4.38 -11.08
N LEU A 38 24.40 5.69 -10.85
CA LEU A 38 23.20 6.50 -11.07
C LEU A 38 22.73 6.30 -12.51
N GLY A 39 21.56 5.66 -12.64
CA GLY A 39 21.01 5.23 -13.90
C GLY A 39 20.34 6.34 -14.70
N ASP A 40 20.38 6.22 -16.03
CA ASP A 40 19.54 7.02 -16.91
C ASP A 40 18.06 6.69 -16.72
N MET A 41 17.19 7.69 -16.93
CA MET A 41 15.75 7.46 -16.96
C MET A 41 15.36 6.80 -18.27
N VAL A 42 14.88 5.56 -18.19
CA VAL A 42 14.44 4.76 -19.34
C VAL A 42 12.93 4.51 -19.24
N LEU A 43 12.22 4.65 -20.35
CA LEU A 43 10.80 4.30 -20.44
C LEU A 43 10.65 2.79 -20.65
N LEU A 44 10.03 2.08 -19.72
CA LEU A 44 9.82 0.63 -19.83
C LEU A 44 8.33 0.29 -19.89
N CYS A 45 7.96 -0.68 -20.73
CA CYS A 45 6.63 -1.28 -20.65
C CYS A 45 6.48 -2.13 -19.39
N LEU A 46 5.25 -2.48 -19.02
CA LEU A 46 4.95 -3.23 -17.80
C LEU A 46 5.73 -4.55 -17.69
N LYS A 47 5.82 -5.32 -18.79
CA LYS A 47 6.60 -6.57 -18.83
C LYS A 47 8.08 -6.34 -18.51
N CYS A 48 8.71 -5.38 -19.20
CA CYS A 48 10.13 -5.06 -18.98
C CYS A 48 10.35 -4.49 -17.56
N ARG A 49 9.41 -3.70 -17.05
CA ARG A 49 9.46 -3.15 -15.69
C ARG A 49 9.40 -4.25 -14.61
N ARG A 50 8.53 -5.26 -14.78
CA ARG A 50 8.45 -6.41 -13.85
C ARG A 50 9.75 -7.21 -13.82
N ASN A 51 10.37 -7.41 -14.99
CA ASN A 51 11.68 -8.06 -15.08
C ASN A 51 12.75 -7.23 -14.36
N GLU A 52 12.80 -5.92 -14.63
CA GLU A 52 13.73 -5.00 -13.98
C GLU A 52 13.56 -4.99 -12.47
N PHE A 53 12.32 -4.93 -11.95
CA PHE A 53 12.04 -4.97 -10.51
C PHE A 53 12.47 -6.30 -9.86
N THR A 54 12.44 -7.40 -10.61
CA THR A 54 12.86 -8.71 -10.11
C THR A 54 14.37 -8.74 -9.85
N ILE A 55 15.15 -8.07 -10.71
CA ILE A 55 16.60 -7.94 -10.61
C ILE A 55 16.97 -6.86 -9.59
N ASN A 56 16.41 -5.66 -9.77
CA ASN A 56 16.68 -4.46 -8.97
C ASN A 56 15.44 -4.09 -8.13
N LYS A 57 15.34 -4.69 -6.94
CA LYS A 57 14.23 -4.45 -6.03
C LYS A 57 14.32 -3.05 -5.41
N GLU A 58 13.20 -2.34 -5.41
CA GLU A 58 13.08 -1.07 -4.70
C GLU A 58 13.03 -1.29 -3.18
N PRO A 59 13.67 -0.40 -2.40
CA PRO A 59 13.58 -0.47 -0.94
C PRO A 59 12.13 -0.33 -0.47
N TYR A 60 11.81 -0.93 0.68
CA TYR A 60 10.51 -0.73 1.31
C TYR A 60 10.45 0.66 1.96
N PRO A 61 9.30 1.34 1.93
CA PRO A 61 9.10 2.56 2.71
C PRO A 61 9.32 2.29 4.20
N PRO A 62 9.76 3.30 4.97
CA PRO A 62 9.92 3.17 6.41
C PRO A 62 8.64 2.65 7.10
N LYS A 63 8.82 1.80 8.12
CA LYS A 63 7.72 1.28 8.97
C LYS A 63 6.66 0.46 8.19
N VAL A 64 7.00 -0.07 7.01
CA VAL A 64 6.24 -1.11 6.30
C VAL A 64 6.67 -2.52 6.74
N ASP A 65 7.97 -2.72 6.95
CA ASP A 65 8.52 -3.94 7.54
C ASP A 65 8.31 -3.92 9.06
N ALA A 66 8.45 -5.09 9.71
CA ALA A 66 8.37 -5.18 11.17
C ALA A 66 9.50 -4.38 11.83
N TYR A 67 9.20 -3.74 12.96
CA TYR A 67 10.16 -2.91 13.70
C TYR A 67 9.85 -2.90 15.20
N LEU A 68 10.85 -2.56 16.02
CA LEU A 68 10.67 -2.35 17.45
C LEU A 68 10.06 -0.96 17.71
N ASP A 69 8.97 -0.90 18.46
CA ASP A 69 8.41 0.37 18.92
C ASP A 69 9.32 0.99 19.97
N SER A 70 9.92 2.14 19.64
CA SER A 70 10.82 2.85 20.54
C SER A 70 10.11 3.40 21.77
N GLU A 71 8.78 3.59 21.72
CA GLU A 71 8.02 4.14 22.85
C GLU A 71 7.56 3.07 23.86
N HIS A 72 7.15 1.88 23.38
CA HIS A 72 6.54 0.84 24.24
C HIS A 72 7.34 -0.47 24.28
N GLY A 73 8.44 -0.58 23.54
CA GLY A 73 9.34 -1.74 23.56
C GLY A 73 8.81 -3.02 22.91
N GLY A 74 7.62 -2.98 22.31
CA GLY A 74 7.01 -4.13 21.60
C GLY A 74 7.39 -4.18 20.12
N VAL A 75 7.31 -5.37 19.52
CA VAL A 75 7.47 -5.52 18.06
C VAL A 75 6.16 -5.15 17.38
N ILE A 76 6.22 -4.18 16.47
CA ILE A 76 5.11 -3.82 15.60
C ILE A 76 5.27 -4.55 14.28
N VAL A 77 4.24 -5.32 13.91
CA VAL A 77 4.09 -5.89 12.57
C VAL A 77 2.99 -5.08 11.85
N PRO A 78 3.34 -4.24 10.86
CA PRO A 78 2.35 -3.46 10.13
C PRO A 78 1.35 -4.35 9.40
N GLN A 79 0.07 -4.21 9.75
CA GLN A 79 -1.03 -4.98 9.20
C GLN A 79 -2.03 -4.03 8.54
N ILE A 80 -2.69 -4.45 7.46
CA ILE A 80 -3.76 -3.70 6.79
C ILE A 80 -4.93 -4.63 6.44
N THR A 81 -6.12 -4.06 6.35
CA THR A 81 -7.32 -4.80 5.91
C THR A 81 -7.29 -5.08 4.42
N GLU A 82 -8.11 -6.03 3.97
CA GLU A 82 -8.38 -6.27 2.54
C GLU A 82 -8.78 -4.97 1.81
N ASN A 83 -9.70 -4.21 2.39
CA ASN A 83 -10.14 -2.93 1.83
C ASN A 83 -9.00 -1.91 1.72
N GLU A 84 -8.11 -1.82 2.72
CA GLU A 84 -6.92 -0.97 2.62
C GLU A 84 -5.94 -1.47 1.54
N ALA A 85 -5.79 -2.78 1.36
CA ALA A 85 -4.96 -3.32 0.29
C ALA A 85 -5.49 -2.94 -1.09
N THR A 86 -6.82 -2.96 -1.28
CA THR A 86 -7.47 -2.48 -2.52
C THR A 86 -7.29 -0.98 -2.70
N LEU A 87 -7.62 -0.17 -1.69
CA LEU A 87 -7.58 1.28 -1.79
C LEU A 87 -6.15 1.83 -1.99
N HIS A 88 -5.17 1.29 -1.27
CA HIS A 88 -3.80 1.81 -1.24
C HIS A 88 -2.90 1.20 -2.32
N TYR A 89 -3.11 -0.07 -2.65
CA TYR A 89 -2.20 -0.87 -3.48
C TYR A 89 -2.88 -1.49 -4.71
N CYS A 90 -4.13 -1.13 -4.98
CA CYS A 90 -4.89 -1.55 -6.16
C CYS A 90 -5.11 -3.06 -6.30
N LEU A 91 -4.92 -3.83 -5.22
CA LEU A 91 -5.10 -5.28 -5.28
C LEU A 91 -6.57 -5.67 -5.18
N LYS A 92 -6.96 -6.68 -5.97
CA LYS A 92 -8.30 -7.28 -5.96
C LYS A 92 -8.33 -8.54 -5.10
N GLY A 93 -9.53 -8.99 -4.71
CA GLY A 93 -9.72 -10.12 -3.80
C GLY A 93 -8.98 -11.39 -4.22
N ASP A 94 -9.08 -11.78 -5.49
CA ASP A 94 -8.36 -12.91 -6.11
C ASP A 94 -6.83 -12.81 -5.98
N GLN A 95 -6.30 -11.59 -5.94
CA GLN A 95 -4.86 -11.34 -5.79
C GLN A 95 -4.40 -11.39 -4.33
N LEU A 96 -5.34 -11.31 -3.39
CA LEU A 96 -5.15 -11.31 -1.94
C LEU A 96 -5.40 -12.68 -1.31
N GLU A 97 -6.31 -13.49 -1.87
CA GLU A 97 -6.64 -14.84 -1.41
C GLU A 97 -5.43 -15.74 -1.09
N PRO A 98 -4.37 -15.80 -1.94
CA PRO A 98 -3.23 -16.68 -1.66
C PRO A 98 -2.26 -16.13 -0.59
N LEU A 99 -2.49 -14.94 -0.05
CA LEU A 99 -1.59 -14.30 0.91
C LEU A 99 -1.95 -14.68 2.35
N PRO A 100 -0.95 -14.88 3.23
CA PRO A 100 -1.21 -15.13 4.64
C PRO A 100 -1.91 -13.94 5.30
N TYR A 101 -2.87 -14.23 6.16
CA TYR A 101 -3.61 -13.23 6.92
C TYR A 101 -3.87 -13.72 8.34
N VAL A 102 -4.14 -12.77 9.24
CA VAL A 102 -4.72 -13.02 10.55
C VAL A 102 -6.18 -12.56 10.57
N ILE A 103 -6.99 -13.17 11.43
CA ILE A 103 -8.40 -12.81 11.60
C ILE A 103 -8.53 -11.99 12.89
N ALA A 104 -9.18 -10.83 12.78
CA ALA A 104 -9.53 -9.99 13.92
C ALA A 104 -11.05 -9.77 13.99
N ARG A 105 -11.58 -9.56 15.20
CA ARG A 105 -12.99 -9.16 15.38
C ARG A 105 -13.11 -7.65 15.19
N SER A 106 -13.87 -7.22 14.19
CA SER A 106 -14.11 -5.81 13.94
C SER A 106 -15.05 -5.24 14.99
N VAL A 107 -14.58 -4.18 15.64
CA VAL A 107 -15.39 -3.35 16.53
C VAL A 107 -16.19 -2.38 15.65
N ARG A 108 -17.47 -2.67 15.47
CA ARG A 108 -18.43 -1.77 14.79
C ARG A 108 -19.35 -1.14 15.83
N THR A 109 -19.86 0.04 15.52
CA THR A 109 -20.92 0.70 16.31
C THR A 109 -22.24 -0.09 16.31
N ALA A 110 -22.46 -0.96 15.32
CA ALA A 110 -23.57 -1.91 15.29
C ALA A 110 -23.17 -3.22 15.98
N ARG A 111 -24.07 -3.79 16.80
CA ARG A 111 -23.90 -4.98 17.68
C ARG A 111 -23.51 -6.31 16.99
N HIS A 112 -23.02 -6.28 15.74
CA HIS A 112 -22.62 -7.48 15.01
C HIS A 112 -21.10 -7.63 15.01
N ILE A 113 -20.64 -8.78 15.51
CA ILE A 113 -19.24 -9.20 15.41
C ILE A 113 -18.99 -9.60 13.95
N CYS A 114 -18.18 -8.81 13.25
CA CYS A 114 -17.73 -9.12 11.90
C CYS A 114 -16.25 -9.50 11.96
N GLN A 115 -15.88 -10.68 11.47
CA GLN A 115 -14.48 -11.05 11.33
C GLN A 115 -13.87 -10.32 10.12
N ILE A 116 -12.66 -9.79 10.28
CA ILE A 116 -11.93 -9.11 9.22
C ILE A 116 -10.56 -9.76 9.03
N LYS A 117 -10.17 -9.92 7.76
CA LYS A 117 -8.82 -10.36 7.37
C LYS A 117 -7.85 -9.18 7.43
N MET A 118 -6.72 -9.42 8.08
CA MET A 118 -5.63 -8.47 8.22
C MET A 118 -4.37 -9.10 7.62
N TYR A 119 -3.74 -8.38 6.71
CA TYR A 119 -2.56 -8.81 5.95
C TYR A 119 -1.36 -7.97 6.31
N GLU A 120 -0.19 -8.59 6.37
CA GLU A 120 1.06 -7.85 6.55
C GLU A 120 1.26 -6.87 5.39
N GLU A 121 1.41 -5.58 5.71
CA GLU A 121 1.50 -4.52 4.70
C GLU A 121 2.72 -4.72 3.78
N ARG A 122 3.83 -5.24 4.32
CA ARG A 122 5.00 -5.66 3.52
C ARG A 122 4.62 -6.65 2.42
N THR A 123 3.85 -7.68 2.78
CA THR A 123 3.45 -8.75 1.86
C THR A 123 2.52 -8.21 0.78
N ILE A 124 1.60 -7.32 1.16
CA ILE A 124 0.74 -6.59 0.23
C ILE A 124 1.57 -5.74 -0.75
N LEU A 125 2.46 -4.88 -0.24
CA LEU A 125 3.28 -4.03 -1.09
C LEU A 125 4.18 -4.84 -2.02
N LYS A 126 4.74 -5.96 -1.54
CA LYS A 126 5.51 -6.89 -2.36
C LYS A 126 4.67 -7.48 -3.49
N ARG A 127 3.43 -7.87 -3.23
CA ARG A 127 2.49 -8.40 -4.25
C ARG A 127 2.15 -7.33 -5.28
N ALA A 128 1.82 -6.12 -4.84
CA ALA A 128 1.50 -4.99 -5.70
C ALA A 128 2.68 -4.58 -6.59
N ARG A 129 3.89 -4.46 -6.03
CA ARG A 129 5.10 -4.16 -6.82
C ARG A 129 5.41 -5.24 -7.85
N ARG A 130 5.21 -6.53 -7.53
CA ARG A 130 5.35 -7.61 -8.52
C ARG A 130 4.32 -7.53 -9.63
N LEU A 131 3.07 -7.19 -9.28
CA LEU A 131 1.98 -7.07 -10.23
C LEU A 131 2.14 -5.84 -11.13
N TYR A 132 2.52 -4.70 -10.59
CA TYR A 132 2.53 -3.45 -11.36
C TYR A 132 3.93 -3.04 -11.83
N GLY A 133 4.99 -3.72 -11.41
CA GLY A 133 6.35 -3.38 -11.77
C GLY A 133 6.89 -2.23 -10.91
N GLY A 134 7.01 -2.47 -9.61
CA GLY A 134 7.54 -1.49 -8.65
C GLY A 134 6.58 -0.34 -8.32
N ASP A 135 7.10 0.65 -7.62
CA ASP A 135 6.36 1.78 -7.04
C ASP A 135 5.74 2.67 -8.11
N ILE A 136 6.47 2.96 -9.20
CA ILE A 136 5.96 3.75 -10.32
C ILE A 136 4.81 3.01 -11.02
N GLY A 137 4.89 1.68 -11.08
CA GLY A 137 3.81 0.83 -11.54
C GLY A 137 2.55 0.94 -10.68
N VAL A 138 2.72 0.83 -9.36
CA VAL A 138 1.62 0.98 -8.38
C VAL A 138 1.01 2.38 -8.49
N PHE A 139 1.83 3.41 -8.62
CA PHE A 139 1.37 4.79 -8.84
C PHE A 139 0.54 4.91 -10.12
N ASN A 140 1.02 4.36 -11.24
CA ASN A 140 0.27 4.33 -12.50
C ASN A 140 -1.08 3.61 -12.34
N ALA A 141 -1.09 2.46 -11.67
CA ALA A 141 -2.32 1.72 -11.43
C ALA A 141 -3.35 2.57 -10.67
N ARG A 142 -2.92 3.29 -9.64
CA ARG A 142 -3.77 4.22 -8.88
C ARG A 142 -4.33 5.33 -9.76
N GLU A 143 -3.50 5.95 -10.61
CA GLU A 143 -3.96 6.99 -11.54
C GLU A 143 -5.01 6.47 -12.52
N VAL A 144 -4.78 5.29 -13.10
CA VAL A 144 -5.68 4.70 -14.08
C VAL A 144 -7.03 4.32 -13.44
N LEU A 145 -7.00 3.69 -12.27
CA LEU A 145 -8.22 3.32 -11.54
C LEU A 145 -8.99 4.56 -11.07
N ALA A 146 -8.30 5.61 -10.59
CA ALA A 146 -8.95 6.87 -10.23
C ALA A 146 -9.68 7.50 -11.43
N LYS A 147 -9.05 7.49 -12.62
CA LYS A 147 -9.69 7.97 -13.87
C LYS A 147 -10.92 7.15 -14.27
N GLN A 148 -10.98 5.88 -13.85
CA GLN A 148 -12.13 4.99 -14.06
C GLN A 148 -13.22 5.15 -13.00
N GLY A 149 -13.04 6.07 -12.04
CA GLY A 149 -14.00 6.33 -10.96
C GLY A 149 -13.86 5.38 -9.76
N GLU A 150 -12.84 4.52 -9.74
CA GLU A 150 -12.57 3.70 -8.57
C GLU A 150 -12.00 4.54 -7.42
N LYS A 151 -12.37 4.18 -6.20
CA LYS A 151 -11.84 4.82 -5.02
C LYS A 151 -10.40 4.35 -4.78
N VAL A 152 -9.44 5.27 -4.78
CA VAL A 152 -8.04 5.02 -4.43
C VAL A 152 -7.58 5.99 -3.36
N GLU A 153 -6.72 5.54 -2.46
CA GLU A 153 -6.17 6.34 -1.36
C GLU A 153 -4.64 6.21 -1.34
N VAL A 154 -3.95 7.23 -0.83
CA VAL A 154 -2.49 7.13 -0.61
C VAL A 154 -2.29 6.39 0.71
N PRO A 155 -1.45 5.33 0.77
CA PRO A 155 -1.09 4.74 2.04
C PRO A 155 -0.52 5.83 2.98
N PRO A 156 -0.83 5.80 4.29
CA PRO A 156 -0.33 6.81 5.22
C PRO A 156 1.20 6.79 5.28
N GLU A 157 1.82 7.93 5.57
CA GLU A 157 3.28 8.09 5.62
C GLU A 157 3.73 8.75 6.92
N GLY A 158 5.03 8.63 7.23
CA GLY A 158 5.66 9.23 8.41
C GLY A 158 4.93 8.89 9.72
N LEU A 159 4.70 9.91 10.54
CA LEU A 159 4.08 9.77 11.87
C LEU A 159 2.66 9.17 11.82
N PHE A 160 1.89 9.42 10.77
CA PHE A 160 0.53 8.86 10.65
C PHE A 160 0.57 7.34 10.47
N ARG A 161 1.52 6.84 9.66
CA ARG A 161 1.76 5.41 9.48
C ARG A 161 2.17 4.76 10.79
N GLU A 162 3.12 5.36 11.48
CA GLU A 162 3.65 4.85 12.75
C GLU A 162 2.55 4.75 13.82
N ARG A 163 1.78 5.83 14.03
CA ARG A 163 0.66 5.84 14.98
C ARG A 163 -0.41 4.82 14.60
N ARG A 164 -0.80 4.72 13.32
CA ARG A 164 -1.73 3.69 12.82
C ARG A 164 -1.22 2.29 13.15
N ASN A 165 0.05 2.02 12.89
CA ASN A 165 0.64 0.71 13.15
C ASN A 165 0.65 0.38 14.63
N ARG A 166 1.00 1.34 15.49
CA ARG A 166 1.03 1.16 16.95
C ARG A 166 -0.35 0.83 17.51
N ILE A 167 -1.37 1.64 17.21
CA ILE A 167 -2.72 1.38 17.73
C ILE A 167 -3.30 0.08 17.20
N ARG A 168 -3.00 -0.25 15.94
CA ARG A 168 -3.43 -1.50 15.32
C ARG A 168 -2.76 -2.72 15.95
N GLN A 169 -1.46 -2.65 16.26
CA GLN A 169 -0.75 -3.70 16.97
C GLN A 169 -1.39 -3.96 18.34
N ALA A 170 -1.65 -2.90 19.12
CA ALA A 170 -2.29 -3.02 20.43
C ALA A 170 -3.71 -3.63 20.35
N PHE A 171 -4.49 -3.30 19.32
CA PHE A 171 -5.78 -3.95 19.08
C PHE A 171 -5.64 -5.43 18.69
N LEU A 172 -4.65 -5.77 17.86
CA LEU A 172 -4.43 -7.14 17.40
C LEU A 172 -3.96 -8.08 18.52
N GLU A 173 -3.22 -7.58 19.51
CA GLU A 173 -2.90 -8.33 20.74
C GLU A 173 -4.15 -8.78 21.50
N LYS A 174 -5.27 -8.05 21.35
CA LYS A 174 -6.59 -8.39 21.88
C LYS A 174 -7.49 -9.12 20.86
N LYS A 175 -6.94 -9.51 19.69
CA LYS A 175 -7.66 -10.14 18.56
C LYS A 175 -8.83 -9.31 18.03
N ILE A 176 -8.73 -7.99 18.11
CA ILE A 176 -9.75 -7.05 17.65
C ILE A 176 -9.19 -6.09 16.60
N TYR A 177 -10.08 -5.47 15.84
CA TYR A 177 -9.78 -4.44 14.87
C TYR A 177 -10.74 -3.27 15.04
N ALA A 178 -10.20 -2.09 15.27
CA ALA A 178 -10.94 -0.85 15.33
C ALA A 178 -10.63 0.00 14.10
N THR A 179 -11.68 0.45 13.39
CA THR A 179 -11.52 1.26 12.18
C THR A 179 -11.10 2.69 12.55
N SER A 180 -10.32 3.33 11.65
CA SER A 180 -9.98 4.75 11.72
C SER A 180 -11.18 5.70 11.58
N LYS A 181 -12.39 5.17 11.36
CA LYS A 181 -13.64 5.94 11.44
C LYS A 181 -14.10 6.21 12.88
N LEU A 182 -13.65 5.41 13.86
CA LEU A 182 -13.95 5.66 15.27
C LEU A 182 -13.17 6.89 15.75
N THR A 183 -13.85 7.81 16.43
CA THR A 183 -13.30 9.11 16.82
C THR A 183 -12.00 8.98 17.61
N SER A 184 -11.98 8.15 18.66
CA SER A 184 -10.79 7.93 19.51
C SER A 184 -9.59 7.38 18.72
N VAL A 185 -9.82 6.42 17.82
CA VAL A 185 -8.79 5.84 16.95
C VAL A 185 -8.28 6.88 15.95
N ARG A 186 -9.20 7.62 15.32
CA ARG A 186 -8.89 8.67 14.35
C ARG A 186 -8.05 9.77 14.98
N ASP A 187 -8.44 10.24 16.15
CA ASP A 187 -7.82 11.36 16.84
C ASP A 187 -6.42 10.97 17.34
N TYR A 188 -6.26 9.73 17.82
CA TYR A 188 -4.95 9.16 18.14
C TYR A 188 -4.04 9.12 16.91
N VAL A 189 -4.50 8.59 15.77
CA VAL A 189 -3.68 8.52 14.55
C VAL A 189 -3.30 9.92 14.06
N LYS A 190 -4.24 10.87 14.10
CA LYS A 190 -3.99 12.23 13.60
C LYS A 190 -3.08 13.05 14.51
N THR A 191 -3.30 13.00 15.81
CA THR A 191 -2.67 13.94 16.76
C THR A 191 -1.65 13.29 17.68
N GLY A 192 -1.67 11.96 17.81
CA GLY A 192 -0.90 11.23 18.82
C GLY A 192 -1.43 11.41 20.25
N ARG A 193 -2.52 12.17 20.44
CA ARG A 193 -3.13 12.39 21.76
C ARG A 193 -4.03 11.23 22.14
N GLY A 194 -4.09 10.96 23.44
CA GLY A 194 -4.90 9.91 24.03
C GLY A 194 -4.05 8.78 24.61
N ASP A 195 -4.58 8.13 25.63
CA ASP A 195 -3.96 6.96 26.25
C ASP A 195 -4.31 5.72 25.41
N LEU A 196 -3.30 5.16 24.74
CA LEU A 196 -3.47 4.01 23.85
C LEU A 196 -4.14 2.84 24.56
N LYS A 197 -3.75 2.54 25.80
CA LYS A 197 -4.30 1.43 26.58
C LYS A 197 -5.78 1.66 26.86
N LYS A 198 -6.15 2.86 27.32
CA LYS A 198 -7.57 3.20 27.57
C LYS A 198 -8.42 3.12 26.30
N ILE A 199 -7.89 3.58 25.16
CA ILE A 199 -8.60 3.47 23.88
C ILE A 199 -8.87 2.01 23.55
N VAL A 200 -7.87 1.13 23.69
CA VAL A 200 -8.00 -0.30 23.38
C VAL A 200 -8.98 -0.98 24.34
N ASP A 201 -8.84 -0.75 25.64
CA ASP A 201 -9.67 -1.38 26.68
C ASP A 201 -11.15 -1.01 26.53
N THR A 202 -11.46 0.22 26.08
CA THR A 202 -12.84 0.67 25.80
C THR A 202 -13.56 -0.21 24.78
N TYR A 203 -12.83 -0.83 23.86
CA TYR A 203 -13.38 -1.62 22.75
C TYR A 203 -13.10 -3.12 22.86
N ALA A 204 -12.33 -3.56 23.86
CA ALA A 204 -11.94 -4.96 24.05
C ALA A 204 -12.93 -5.78 24.89
N VAL A 205 -14.13 -5.24 25.15
CA VAL A 205 -15.21 -5.86 25.92
C VAL A 205 -15.84 -7.04 25.19
#